data_AF-A0A929ZH74-F1
#
_entry.id   AF-A0A929ZH74-F1
#
_cell.length_a   1.000
_cell.length_b   1.000
_cell.length_c   1.000
_cell.angle_alpha   90.00
_cell.angle_beta   90.00
_cell.angle_gamma   90.00
#
_symmetry.space_group_name_H-M   'P 1'
#
loop_
_entity.id
_entity.type
_entity.pdbx_description
1 polymer ?
#
loop_
_entity_poly.entity_id
_entity_poly.type
_entity_poly.pdbx_seq_one_letter_code
_entity_poly.pdbx_strand_id
1 'polypeptide(L)'
;PDIVKLEDPKDLRKPPSYIFSDMELFGFLAIEGGNVKKAASRALMAIATSETLILKVISTDNKSTNGATLGAELRAQAKRLWDEAKEAELNDVGFDFIPGVVPPGEDWAWH
;
A
#
# COMPACT_ATOMS: atom_id res chain seq x y z
N PRO A 1 7.87 3.51 2.80
CA PRO A 1 7.85 3.54 4.28
C PRO A 1 7.86 4.99 4.73
N ASP A 2 7.13 5.33 5.79
CA ASP A 2 7.20 6.67 6.37
C ASP A 2 8.55 6.83 7.08
N ILE A 3 9.45 7.62 6.50
CA ILE A 3 10.85 7.74 6.95
C ILE A 3 11.19 9.15 7.43
N VAL A 4 10.29 10.11 7.23
CA VAL A 4 10.51 11.51 7.59
C VAL A 4 9.50 11.89 8.66
N LYS A 5 9.99 12.40 9.78
CA LYS A 5 9.12 12.97 10.80
C LYS A 5 8.66 14.36 10.36
N LEU A 6 7.37 14.63 10.49
CA LEU A 6 6.78 15.91 10.14
C LEU A 6 6.63 16.78 11.39
N GLU A 7 6.95 18.06 11.25
CA GLU A 7 6.65 19.07 12.27
C GLU A 7 5.13 19.35 12.28
N ASP A 8 4.57 19.63 13.47
CA ASP A 8 3.19 20.11 13.58
C ASP A 8 3.16 21.61 13.28
N PRO A 9 2.65 22.06 12.11
CA PRO A 9 2.65 23.48 11.76
C PRO A 9 1.74 24.31 12.67
N LYS A 10 0.86 23.69 13.46
CA LYS A 10 0.01 24.37 14.44
C LYS A 10 0.68 24.52 15.81
N ASP A 11 1.68 23.69 16.12
CA ASP A 11 2.41 23.73 17.39
C ASP A 11 3.84 23.19 17.26
N LEU A 12 4.77 24.10 16.96
CA LEU A 12 6.20 23.81 16.75
C LEU A 12 6.94 23.35 18.02
N ARG A 13 6.28 23.38 19.19
CA ARG A 13 6.89 22.90 20.45
C ARG A 13 6.80 21.39 20.57
N LYS A 14 5.89 20.75 19.84
CA LYS A 14 5.78 19.30 19.82
C LYS A 14 6.94 18.71 19.04
N PRO A 15 7.52 17.59 19.49
CA PRO A 15 8.53 16.90 18.72
C PRO A 15 7.92 16.41 17.39
N PRO A 16 8.69 16.44 16.29
CA PRO A 16 8.24 15.90 15.01
C PRO A 16 7.78 14.45 15.14
N SER A 17 6.69 14.09 14.46
CA SER A 17 6.12 12.73 14.49
C SER A 17 5.91 12.17 13.08
N TYR A 18 5.87 10.85 12.97
CA TYR A 18 5.44 10.17 11.75
C TYR A 18 3.94 10.37 11.52
N ILE A 19 3.50 10.22 10.26
CA ILE A 19 2.08 10.23 9.89
C ILE A 19 1.37 9.02 10.49
N PHE A 20 2.04 7.87 10.47
CA PHE A 20 1.58 6.63 11.08
C PHE A 20 2.62 6.12 12.07
N SER A 21 2.14 5.63 13.21
CA SER A 21 2.95 4.85 14.14
C SER A 21 3.24 3.45 13.59
N ASP A 22 4.29 2.81 14.09
CA ASP A 22 4.63 1.44 13.72
C ASP A 22 3.46 0.48 13.97
N MET A 23 2.72 0.67 15.08
CA MET A 23 1.56 -0.16 15.42
C MET A 23 0.45 -0.03 14.38
N GLU A 24 0.21 1.17 13.84
CA GLU A 24 -0.78 1.39 12.78
C GLU A 24 -0.32 0.77 11.46
N LEU A 25 0.97 0.90 11.12
CA LEU A 25 1.55 0.24 9.94
C LEU A 25 1.45 -1.28 10.05
N PHE A 26 1.73 -1.86 11.21
CA PHE A 26 1.52 -3.28 11.48
C PHE A 26 0.05 -3.67 11.38
N GLY A 27 -0.86 -2.81 11.86
CA GLY A 27 -2.30 -3.02 11.69
C GLY A 27 -2.71 -3.10 10.22
N PHE A 28 -2.27 -2.15 9.40
CA PHE A 28 -2.55 -2.18 7.95
C PHE A 28 -1.95 -3.42 7.27
N LEU A 29 -0.74 -3.81 7.67
CA LEU A 29 -0.07 -4.99 7.14
C LEU A 29 -0.78 -6.29 7.54
N ALA A 30 -1.24 -6.39 8.79
CA ALA A 30 -1.96 -7.54 9.30
C ALA A 30 -3.30 -7.74 8.59
N ILE A 31 -4.05 -6.66 8.35
CA ILE A 31 -5.34 -6.75 7.64
C ILE A 31 -5.14 -7.24 6.19
N GLU A 32 -4.01 -6.90 5.56
CA GLU A 32 -3.69 -7.30 4.18
C GLU A 32 -2.88 -8.59 4.07
N GLY A 33 -2.83 -9.40 5.13
CA GLY A 33 -2.17 -10.71 5.09
C GLY A 33 -0.66 -10.63 4.84
N GLY A 34 -0.01 -9.54 5.26
CA GLY A 34 1.44 -9.35 5.05
C GLY A 34 1.81 -8.77 3.68
N ASN A 35 0.86 -8.49 2.79
CA ASN A 35 1.15 -7.87 1.51
C ASN A 35 1.42 -6.37 1.67
N VAL A 36 2.70 -5.99 1.55
CA VAL A 36 3.17 -4.61 1.75
C VAL A 36 2.51 -3.62 0.77
N LYS A 37 2.28 -4.02 -0.49
CA LYS A 37 1.67 -3.14 -1.50
C LYS A 37 0.21 -2.85 -1.18
N LYS A 38 -0.54 -3.87 -0.76
CA LYS A 38 -1.93 -3.69 -0.31
C LYS A 38 -2.00 -2.87 0.98
N ALA A 39 -1.09 -3.11 1.93
CA ALA A 39 -1.00 -2.33 3.16
C ALA A 39 -0.73 -0.84 2.88
N ALA A 40 0.20 -0.55 1.97
CA ALA A 40 0.50 0.81 1.52
C ALA A 40 -0.69 1.47 0.81
N SER A 41 -1.42 0.71 -0.02
CA SER A 41 -2.68 1.17 -0.63
C SER A 41 -3.70 1.61 0.43
N ARG A 42 -3.91 0.80 1.47
CA ARG A 42 -4.82 1.15 2.58
C ARG A 42 -4.34 2.40 3.33
N ALA A 43 -3.06 2.50 3.65
CA ALA A 43 -2.50 3.68 4.30
C ALA A 43 -2.74 4.96 3.48
N LEU A 44 -2.53 4.91 2.16
CA LEU A 44 -2.82 6.03 1.25
C LEU A 44 -4.30 6.39 1.23
N MET A 45 -5.22 5.42 1.30
CA MET A 45 -6.66 5.70 1.39
C MET A 45 -7.03 6.41 2.70
N ALA A 46 -6.39 6.05 3.81
CA ALA A 46 -6.59 6.73 5.08
C ALA A 46 -6.11 8.19 5.01
N ILE A 47 -4.91 8.44 4.47
CA ILE A 47 -4.40 9.80 4.23
C ILE A 47 -5.34 10.58 3.31
N ALA A 48 -5.78 9.98 2.19
CA ALA A 48 -6.67 10.64 1.24
C ALA A 48 -7.97 11.11 1.90
N THR A 49 -8.51 10.31 2.82
CA THR A 49 -9.73 10.66 3.55
C THR A 49 -9.48 11.83 4.50
N SER A 50 -8.40 11.79 5.27
CA SER A 50 -8.03 12.86 6.20
C SER A 50 -7.71 14.17 5.48
N GLU A 51 -6.87 14.13 4.44
CA GLU A 51 -6.43 15.33 3.70
C GLU A 51 -7.58 15.97 2.91
N THR A 52 -8.47 15.18 2.30
CA THR A 52 -9.66 15.73 1.65
C THR A 52 -10.56 16.47 2.65
N LEU A 53 -10.72 15.94 3.86
CA LEU A 53 -11.53 16.56 4.92
C LEU A 53 -10.85 17.80 5.52
N ILE A 54 -9.52 17.80 5.63
CA ILE A 54 -8.74 18.92 6.16
C ILE A 54 -8.77 20.09 5.18
N LEU A 55 -8.43 19.85 3.91
CA LEU A 55 -8.35 20.92 2.91
C LEU A 55 -9.74 21.42 2.50
N LYS A 56 -10.77 20.57 2.56
CA LYS A 56 -12.10 20.83 1.99
C LYS A 56 -12.01 21.36 0.55
N VAL A 57 -13.14 21.68 -0.06
CA VAL A 57 -13.16 22.42 -1.33
C VAL A 57 -13.73 23.79 -1.01
N ILE A 58 -12.87 24.81 -0.97
CA ILE A 58 -13.22 26.17 -0.59
C ILE A 58 -12.62 27.13 -1.61
N SER A 59 -13.43 28.10 -2.06
CA SER A 59 -13.01 29.21 -2.90
C SER A 59 -13.54 30.52 -2.30
N THR A 60 -12.66 31.43 -1.88
CA THR A 60 -13.01 32.75 -1.31
C THR A 60 -11.79 33.68 -1.35
N ASP A 61 -11.99 34.97 -1.64
CA ASP A 61 -11.01 36.07 -1.50
C ASP A 61 -9.57 35.70 -1.92
N ASN A 62 -9.41 35.28 -3.18
CA ASN A 62 -8.14 34.87 -3.82
C ASN A 62 -7.47 33.60 -3.27
N LYS A 63 -8.11 32.86 -2.36
CA LYS A 63 -7.64 31.55 -1.89
C LYS A 63 -8.59 30.45 -2.34
N SER A 64 -8.02 29.46 -3.03
CA SER A 64 -8.69 28.25 -3.45
C SER A 64 -7.96 27.03 -2.89
N THR A 65 -8.71 26.09 -2.33
CA THR A 65 -8.21 24.79 -1.88
C THR A 65 -9.04 23.71 -2.56
N ASN A 66 -8.35 22.69 -3.07
CA ASN A 66 -8.98 21.61 -3.80
C ASN A 66 -8.63 20.25 -3.19
N GLY A 67 -9.19 20.00 -2.00
CA GLY A 67 -9.05 18.72 -1.31
C GLY A 67 -9.66 17.54 -2.08
N ALA A 68 -10.64 17.80 -2.98
CA ALA A 68 -11.23 16.77 -3.82
C ALA A 68 -10.24 16.23 -4.87
N THR A 69 -9.53 17.12 -5.56
CA THR A 69 -8.50 16.72 -6.54
C THR A 69 -7.33 16.03 -5.86
N LEU A 70 -6.85 16.52 -4.71
CA LEU A 70 -5.80 15.83 -3.95
C LEU A 70 -6.26 14.41 -3.55
N GLY A 71 -7.48 14.28 -3.03
CA GLY A 71 -8.03 12.99 -2.65
C GLY A 71 -8.22 12.05 -3.84
N ALA A 72 -8.57 12.57 -5.01
CA ALA A 72 -8.69 11.76 -6.22
C ALA A 72 -7.34 11.18 -6.66
N GLU A 73 -6.28 12.00 -6.63
CA GLU A 73 -4.92 11.59 -6.96
C GLU A 73 -4.41 10.52 -6.00
N LEU A 74 -4.57 10.73 -4.69
CA LEU A 74 -4.14 9.75 -3.68
C LEU A 74 -4.88 8.41 -3.81
N ARG A 75 -6.19 8.43 -4.10
CA ARG A 75 -6.97 7.21 -4.37
C ARG A 75 -6.52 6.52 -5.66
N ALA A 76 -6.12 7.28 -6.69
CA ALA A 76 -5.58 6.71 -7.92
C ALA A 76 -4.24 5.99 -7.67
N GLN A 77 -3.35 6.58 -6.88
CA GLN A 77 -2.09 5.94 -6.47
C GLN A 77 -2.33 4.69 -5.63
N ALA A 78 -3.25 4.76 -4.67
CA ALA A 78 -3.66 3.59 -3.87
C ALA A 78 -4.19 2.46 -4.76
N LYS A 79 -5.00 2.79 -5.78
CA LYS A 79 -5.51 1.81 -6.73
C LYS A 79 -4.38 1.15 -7.54
N ARG A 80 -3.39 1.91 -8.01
CA ARG A 80 -2.24 1.35 -8.74
C ARG A 80 -1.49 0.32 -7.91
N LEU A 81 -1.18 0.64 -6.65
CA LEU A 81 -0.51 -0.31 -5.75
C LEU A 81 -1.32 -1.58 -5.51
N TRP A 82 -2.64 -1.44 -5.41
CA TRP A 82 -3.54 -2.58 -5.26
C TRP A 82 -3.54 -3.47 -6.51
N ASP A 83 -3.63 -2.87 -7.69
CA ASP A 83 -3.62 -3.59 -8.96
C ASP A 83 -2.27 -4.31 -9.16
N GLU A 84 -1.15 -3.64 -8.89
CA GLU A 84 0.20 -4.25 -8.92
C GLU A 84 0.33 -5.44 -7.94
N ALA A 85 -0.26 -5.33 -6.75
CA ALA A 85 -0.24 -6.41 -5.77
C ALA A 85 -1.03 -7.62 -6.27
N LYS A 86 -2.18 -7.37 -6.90
CA LYS A 86 -3.03 -8.42 -7.49
C LYS A 86 -2.34 -9.07 -8.69
N GLU A 87 -1.69 -8.28 -9.55
CA GLU A 87 -0.91 -8.80 -10.67
C GLU A 87 0.26 -9.66 -10.19
N ALA A 88 0.96 -9.25 -9.12
CA ALA A 88 2.02 -10.05 -8.53
C ALA A 88 1.49 -11.41 -8.00
N GLU A 89 0.34 -11.42 -7.34
CA GLU A 89 -0.31 -12.67 -6.87
C GLU A 89 -0.72 -13.60 -8.02
N LEU A 90 -1.15 -13.04 -9.16
CA LEU A 90 -1.49 -13.82 -10.35
C LEU A 90 -0.26 -14.39 -11.07
N ASN A 91 0.86 -13.65 -11.03
CA ASN A 91 2.11 -14.07 -11.65
C ASN A 91 2.94 -15.00 -10.77
N ASP A 92 2.59 -15.17 -9.49
CA ASP A 92 3.20 -16.12 -8.55
C ASP A 92 2.69 -17.57 -8.78
N VAL A 93 2.60 -17.97 -10.04
CA VAL A 93 2.30 -19.35 -10.46
C VAL A 93 3.60 -20.12 -10.63
N GLY A 94 4.18 -20.58 -9.52
CA GLY A 94 5.32 -21.49 -9.52
C GLY A 94 4.88 -22.93 -9.84
N PHE A 95 5.66 -23.64 -10.67
CA PHE A 95 5.54 -25.09 -10.78
C PHE A 95 6.34 -25.74 -9.64
N ASP A 96 5.70 -26.61 -8.87
CA ASP A 96 6.37 -27.41 -7.85
C ASP A 96 7.17 -28.53 -8.53
N PHE A 97 8.49 -28.55 -8.33
CA PHE A 97 9.33 -29.65 -8.80
C PHE A 97 9.22 -30.77 -7.78
N ILE A 98 8.41 -31.80 -8.08
CA ILE A 98 8.38 -33.02 -7.28
C ILE A 98 9.65 -33.82 -7.64
N PRO A 99 10.66 -33.93 -6.76
CA PRO A 99 11.85 -34.69 -7.10
C PRO A 99 11.50 -36.19 -7.17
N GLY A 100 11.53 -36.73 -8.39
CA GLY A 100 11.74 -38.15 -8.66
C GLY A 100 10.70 -39.11 -8.10
N VAL A 101 9.43 -38.98 -8.49
CA VAL A 101 8.58 -40.18 -8.58
C VAL A 101 9.01 -40.91 -9.83
N VAL A 102 9.94 -41.85 -9.70
CA VAL A 102 10.16 -42.86 -10.73
C VAL A 102 8.97 -43.82 -10.61
N PRO A 103 8.06 -43.89 -11.59
CA PRO A 103 7.02 -44.91 -11.56
C PRO A 103 7.73 -46.27 -11.55
N PRO A 104 7.36 -47.20 -10.65
CA PRO A 104 7.99 -48.51 -10.58
C PRO A 104 7.68 -49.25 -11.89
N GLY A 105 8.65 -49.33 -12.81
CA GLY A 105 8.58 -50.19 -13.98
C GLY A 105 9.02 -49.62 -15.34
N GLU A 106 9.39 -48.34 -15.48
CA GLU A 106 9.89 -47.82 -16.76
C GLU A 106 11.42 -47.74 -16.78
N ASP A 107 12.05 -48.79 -17.32
CA ASP A 107 13.46 -48.76 -17.74
C ASP A 107 13.56 -47.87 -19.00
N TRP A 108 13.86 -46.59 -18.79
CA TRP A 108 14.19 -45.61 -19.83
C TRP A 108 15.61 -45.79 -20.41
N ALA A 109 16.28 -46.88 -20.04
CA ALA A 109 17.55 -47.29 -20.63
C ALA A 109 17.28 -47.99 -21.97
N TRP A 110 17.33 -47.18 -23.03
CA TRP A 110 17.40 -47.54 -24.45
C TRP A 110 17.90 -48.98 -24.72
N HIS A 111 16.96 -49.83 -25.17
CA HIS A 111 17.22 -51.05 -25.93
C HIS A 111 16.84 -50.85 -27.39
#